data_AF-A0A0F9D572-F1
#
_entry.id   AF-A0A0F9D572-F1
#
_cell.length_a   1.000
_cell.length_b   1.000
_cell.length_c   1.000
_cell.angle_alpha   90.00
_cell.angle_beta   90.00
_cell.angle_gamma   90.00
#
_symmetry.space_group_name_H-M   'P 1'
#
loop_
_entity.id
_entity.type
_entity.pdbx_description
1 polymer ?
#
loop_
_entity_poly.entity_id
_entity_poly.type
_entity_poly.pdbx_seq_one_letter_code
_entity_poly.pdbx_strand_id
1 'polypeptide(L)'
;MANDAAATCSSCAACCQYVRLQVSPQYLAAKRWLELHGIKLVRRGQRVFVYIPTPCSALQDGRCSIYEERPEACRTWPNSQADIDEVNTHMGREVCRFSQEE
;
A
#
# COMPACT_ATOMS: atom_id res chain seq x y z
N MET A 1 -22.09 11.44 -14.35
CA MET A 1 -21.75 10.10 -13.82
C MET A 1 -20.41 9.74 -14.43
N ALA A 2 -19.31 10.05 -13.74
CA ALA A 2 -17.96 9.84 -14.29
C ALA A 2 -17.60 8.36 -14.15
N ASN A 3 -17.22 7.77 -15.28
CA ASN A 3 -16.94 6.36 -15.47
C ASN A 3 -15.66 5.99 -14.71
N ASP A 4 -15.74 5.05 -13.76
CA ASP A 4 -14.61 4.44 -13.05
C ASP A 4 -13.81 3.57 -14.03
N ALA A 5 -13.02 4.20 -14.91
CA ALA A 5 -12.02 3.50 -15.70
C ALA A 5 -11.00 2.90 -14.73
N ALA A 6 -10.91 1.56 -14.72
CA ALA A 6 -10.02 0.79 -13.86
C ALA A 6 -8.58 1.21 -14.11
N ALA A 7 -8.10 2.11 -13.26
CA ALA A 7 -6.78 2.70 -13.41
C ALA A 7 -5.69 1.67 -13.07
N THR A 8 -4.84 1.42 -14.05
CA THR A 8 -3.79 0.41 -14.05
C THR A 8 -2.50 0.99 -13.46
N CYS A 9 -2.05 0.45 -12.33
CA CYS A 9 -0.69 0.68 -11.84
C CYS A 9 0.30 0.16 -12.90
N SER A 10 0.97 1.08 -13.62
CA SER A 10 1.95 0.79 -14.67
C SER A 10 3.26 0.25 -14.09
N SER A 11 3.24 -0.98 -13.55
CA SER A 11 4.39 -1.66 -12.89
C SER A 11 4.97 -0.96 -11.65
N CYS A 12 4.20 -0.03 -11.11
CA CYS A 12 4.57 0.73 -9.94
C CYS A 12 4.66 -0.18 -8.70
N ALA A 13 5.85 -0.40 -8.15
CA ALA A 13 6.03 -1.32 -7.03
C ALA A 13 5.55 -0.74 -5.68
N ALA A 14 4.46 0.04 -5.69
CA ALA A 14 3.81 0.63 -4.53
C ALA A 14 3.32 -0.46 -3.56
N CYS A 15 2.68 -1.52 -4.08
CA CYS A 15 2.28 -2.71 -3.30
C CYS A 15 3.46 -3.50 -2.71
N CYS A 16 4.67 -3.25 -3.20
CA CYS A 16 5.87 -3.93 -2.75
C CYS A 16 6.62 -3.17 -1.64
N GLN A 17 6.19 -1.97 -1.23
CA GLN A 17 6.94 -1.16 -0.26
C GLN A 17 6.73 -1.59 1.20
N TYR A 18 5.52 -2.04 1.54
CA TYR A 18 5.14 -2.43 2.88
C TYR A 18 3.95 -3.39 2.86
N VAL A 19 3.75 -4.10 3.96
CA VAL A 19 2.54 -4.90 4.17
C VAL A 19 1.46 -4.03 4.81
N ARG A 20 0.28 -3.99 4.19
CA ARG A 20 -0.91 -3.31 4.72
C ARG A 20 -2.02 -4.30 4.99
N LEU A 21 -2.47 -4.39 6.23
CA LEU A 21 -3.57 -5.29 6.60
C LEU A 21 -4.62 -4.55 7.40
N GLN A 22 -5.90 -4.82 7.13
CA GLN A 22 -6.96 -4.45 8.04
C GLN A 22 -6.89 -5.37 9.26
N VAL A 23 -6.92 -4.79 10.46
CA VAL A 23 -6.88 -5.51 11.73
C VAL A 23 -8.06 -5.10 12.60
N SER A 24 -8.36 -5.92 13.61
CA SER A 24 -9.39 -5.58 14.59
C SER A 24 -9.03 -4.29 15.37
N PRO A 25 -9.99 -3.43 15.70
CA PRO A 25 -9.76 -2.25 16.53
C PRO A 25 -9.12 -2.52 17.90
N GLN A 26 -9.20 -3.75 18.41
CA GLN A 26 -8.56 -4.14 19.68
C GLN A 26 -7.03 -3.92 19.69
N TYR A 27 -6.38 -3.97 18.52
CA TYR A 27 -4.93 -3.74 18.41
C TYR A 27 -4.52 -2.28 18.66
N LEU A 28 -5.47 -1.34 18.74
CA LEU A 28 -5.19 0.05 19.12
C LEU A 28 -4.56 0.15 20.51
N ALA A 29 -4.85 -0.78 21.43
CA ALA A 29 -4.23 -0.84 22.75
C ALA A 29 -2.70 -1.09 22.66
N ALA A 30 -2.25 -1.79 21.62
CA ALA A 30 -0.84 -2.08 21.36
C ALA A 30 -0.16 -1.01 20.49
N LYS A 31 -0.86 0.05 20.07
CA LYS A 31 -0.37 1.05 19.11
C LYS A 31 1.01 1.57 19.46
N ARG A 32 1.23 1.99 20.71
CA ARG A 32 2.53 2.55 21.13
C ARG A 32 3.67 1.54 20.99
N TRP A 33 3.43 0.28 21.39
CA TRP A 33 4.41 -0.78 21.27
C TRP A 33 4.73 -1.08 19.80
N LEU A 34 3.72 -1.16 18.93
CA LEU A 34 3.90 -1.35 17.49
C LEU A 34 4.71 -0.20 16.85
N GLU A 35 4.38 1.05 17.19
CA GLU A 35 5.07 2.22 16.64
C GLU A 35 6.54 2.30 17.08
N LEU A 36 6.87 1.82 18.27
CA LEU A 36 8.27 1.68 18.71
C LEU A 36 9.06 0.66 17.86
N HIS A 37 8.37 -0.27 17.21
CA HIS A 37 8.97 -1.23 16.26
C HIS A 37 8.84 -0.76 14.79
N GLY A 38 8.50 0.51 14.57
CA GLY A 38 8.34 1.07 13.22
C GLY A 38 7.04 0.65 12.51
N ILE A 39 6.14 -0.06 13.19
CA ILE A 39 4.85 -0.50 12.64
C ILE A 39 3.82 0.59 12.91
N LYS A 40 3.22 1.17 11.86
CA LYS A 40 2.19 2.20 12.02
C LYS A 40 0.81 1.55 12.13
N LEU A 41 0.00 2.05 13.06
CA LEU A 41 -1.38 1.64 13.22
C LEU A 41 -2.29 2.85 13.00
N VAL A 42 -3.17 2.76 12.01
CA VAL A 42 -3.94 3.90 11.51
C VAL A 42 -5.42 3.55 11.51
N ARG A 43 -6.25 4.42 12.10
CA ARG A 43 -7.70 4.29 12.06
C ARG A 43 -8.27 5.08 10.88
N ARG A 44 -9.15 4.45 10.11
CA ARG A 44 -9.90 5.03 8.98
C ARG A 44 -11.38 4.72 9.18
N GLY A 45 -12.11 5.68 9.74
CA GLY A 45 -13.49 5.47 10.19
C GLY A 45 -13.59 4.34 11.22
N GLN A 46 -14.34 3.28 10.88
CA GLN A 46 -14.50 2.10 11.73
C GLN A 46 -13.41 1.02 11.52
N ARG A 47 -12.57 1.17 10.50
CA ARG A 47 -11.52 0.20 10.17
C ARG A 47 -10.18 0.63 10.78
N VAL A 48 -9.36 -0.34 11.17
CA VAL A 48 -7.99 -0.12 11.61
C VAL A 48 -7.06 -0.86 10.67
N PHE A 49 -5.99 -0.19 10.26
CA PHE A 49 -5.00 -0.72 9.34
C PHE A 49 -3.63 -0.71 10.01
N VAL A 50 -2.88 -1.78 9.82
CA VAL A 50 -1.48 -1.89 10.22
C VAL A 50 -0.59 -1.79 8.98
N TYR A 51 0.49 -1.03 9.10
CA TYR A 51 1.52 -0.82 8.08
C TYR A 51 2.83 -1.34 8.63
N ILE A 52 3.28 -2.48 8.10
CA ILE A 52 4.52 -3.12 8.51
C ILE A 52 5.57 -2.79 7.43
N PRO A 53 6.65 -2.06 7.76
CA PRO A 53 7.62 -1.54 6.78
C PRO A 53 8.58 -2.64 6.29
N THR A 54 8.01 -3.72 5.77
CA THR A 54 8.74 -4.85 5.19
C THR A 54 8.53 -4.83 3.69
N PRO A 55 9.59 -4.56 2.89
CA PRO A 55 9.48 -4.61 1.45
C PRO A 55 9.24 -6.04 0.96
N CYS A 56 8.52 -6.17 -0.15
CA CYS A 56 8.31 -7.45 -0.83
C CYS A 56 9.64 -7.98 -1.38
N SER A 57 9.87 -9.29 -1.27
CA SER A 57 11.05 -9.95 -1.82
C SER A 57 11.13 -9.90 -3.36
N ALA A 58 10.02 -9.64 -4.03
CA ALA A 58 9.96 -9.46 -5.48
C ALA A 58 10.19 -8.00 -5.93
N LEU A 59 10.52 -7.07 -5.02
CA LEU A 59 10.88 -5.70 -5.37
C LEU A 59 12.31 -5.67 -5.95
N GLN A 60 12.44 -5.39 -7.25
CA GLN A 60 13.72 -5.26 -7.96
C GLN A 60 13.72 -3.99 -8.80
N ASP A 61 14.73 -3.13 -8.63
CA ASP A 61 14.90 -1.88 -9.37
C ASP A 61 13.62 -1.00 -9.42
N GLY A 62 12.89 -0.95 -8.31
CA GLY A 62 11.65 -0.17 -8.20
C GLY A 62 10.43 -0.79 -8.89
N ARG A 63 10.53 -2.04 -9.37
CA ARG A 63 9.46 -2.78 -10.06
C ARG A 63 9.22 -4.14 -9.38
N CYS A 64 8.06 -4.72 -9.64
CA CYS A 64 7.76 -6.08 -9.20
C CYS A 64 8.33 -7.09 -10.22
N SER A 65 9.23 -7.96 -9.79
CA SER A 65 9.86 -8.97 -10.66
C SER A 65 8.91 -10.09 -11.10
N ILE A 66 7.77 -10.26 -10.42
CA ILE A 66 6.75 -11.26 -10.73
C ILE A 66 5.42 -10.61 -11.16
N TYR A 67 5.49 -9.53 -11.94
CA TYR A 67 4.32 -8.69 -12.25
C TYR A 67 3.10 -9.47 -12.79
N GLU A 68 3.32 -10.46 -13.66
CA GLU A 68 2.25 -11.30 -14.23
C GLU A 68 1.68 -12.31 -13.22
N GLU A 69 2.53 -12.79 -12.31
CA GLU A 69 2.18 -13.80 -11.30
C GLU A 69 1.80 -13.18 -9.95
N ARG A 70 1.56 -11.86 -9.93
CA ARG A 70 1.22 -11.13 -8.70
C ARG A 70 0.09 -11.82 -7.94
N PRO A 71 0.18 -11.91 -6.60
CA PRO A 71 -0.95 -12.39 -5.80
C PRO A 71 -2.13 -11.42 -5.93
N GLU A 72 -3.34 -11.90 -5.64
CA GLU A 72 -4.59 -11.14 -5.81
C GLU A 72 -4.56 -9.77 -5.10
N ALA A 73 -4.00 -9.71 -3.89
CA ALA A 73 -3.83 -8.46 -3.15
C ALA A 73 -2.99 -7.42 -3.92
N CYS A 74 -1.95 -7.84 -4.64
CA CYS A 74 -1.11 -6.96 -5.46
C CYS A 74 -1.74 -6.61 -6.82
N ARG A 75 -2.78 -7.35 -7.25
CA ARG A 75 -3.56 -7.05 -8.47
C ARG A 75 -4.66 -6.04 -8.19
N THR A 76 -5.24 -6.10 -7.00
CA THR A 76 -6.39 -5.27 -6.58
C THR A 76 -5.98 -4.00 -5.85
N TRP A 77 -4.72 -3.93 -5.38
CA TRP A 77 -4.16 -2.76 -4.71
C TRP A 77 -2.86 -2.31 -5.36
N PRO A 78 -2.58 -1.00 -5.50
CA PRO A 78 -3.41 0.16 -5.13
C PRO A 78 -4.59 0.36 -6.08
N ASN A 79 -5.73 0.87 -5.58
CA ASN A 79 -6.94 1.05 -6.38
C ASN A 79 -7.28 2.52 -6.70
N SER A 80 -6.50 3.46 -6.15
CA SER A 80 -6.73 4.90 -6.30
C SER A 80 -5.44 5.69 -6.10
N GLN A 81 -5.41 6.94 -6.57
CA GLN A 81 -4.30 7.87 -6.28
C GLN A 81 -4.14 8.11 -4.78
N ALA A 82 -5.24 8.11 -4.00
CA ALA A 82 -5.18 8.29 -2.55
C ALA A 82 -4.38 7.17 -1.85
N ASP A 83 -4.47 5.93 -2.34
CA ASP A 83 -3.62 4.83 -1.86
C ASP A 83 -2.13 5.08 -2.18
N ILE A 84 -1.82 5.59 -3.37
CA ILE A 84 -0.45 5.94 -3.77
C ILE A 84 0.10 7.09 -2.92
N ASP A 85 -0.69 8.12 -2.67
CA ASP A 85 -0.30 9.27 -1.86
C ASP A 85 0.02 8.83 -0.41
N GLU A 86 -0.74 7.87 0.12
CA GLU A 86 -0.45 7.27 1.41
C GLU A 86 0.89 6.53 1.43
N VAL A 87 1.22 5.79 0.35
CA VAL A 87 2.54 5.17 0.20
C VAL A 87 3.63 6.22 0.19
N ASN A 88 3.50 7.24 -0.65
CA ASN A 88 4.52 8.29 -0.80
C ASN A 88 4.74 9.02 0.54
N THR A 89 3.67 9.33 1.25
CA THR A 89 3.71 9.92 2.61
C THR A 89 4.41 8.99 3.60
N HIS A 90 4.10 7.68 3.56
CA HIS A 90 4.70 6.73 4.48
C HIS A 90 6.20 6.53 4.23
N MET A 91 6.59 6.49 2.96
CA MET A 91 7.97 6.24 2.52
C MET A 91 8.86 7.49 2.55
N GLY A 92 8.27 8.69 2.65
CA GLY A 92 9.00 9.95 2.63
C GLY A 92 9.67 10.25 1.27
N ARG A 93 9.24 9.56 0.21
CA ARG A 93 9.71 9.72 -1.17
C ARG A 93 8.61 9.34 -2.15
N GLU A 94 8.67 9.87 -3.37
CA GLU A 94 7.81 9.41 -4.47
C GLU A 94 8.23 7.99 -4.87
N VAL A 95 7.34 7.02 -4.63
CA VAL A 95 7.50 5.62 -5.03
C VAL A 95 6.86 5.37 -6.38
N CYS A 96 5.74 6.05 -6.62
CA CYS A 96 4.89 5.89 -7.77
C CYS A 96 4.09 7.16 -8.00
N ARG A 97 3.74 7.40 -9.26
CA ARG A 97 2.61 8.25 -9.67
C ARG A 97 1.57 7.36 -10.33
N PHE A 98 0.29 7.47 -9.92
CA PHE A 98 -0.81 6.76 -10.58
C PHE A 98 -0.93 7.34 -11.99
N SER A 99 -0.44 6.61 -13.00
CA SER A 99 -0.63 6.98 -14.39
C SER A 99 -2.06 6.64 -14.78
N GLN A 100 -2.89 7.66 -15.02
CA GLN A 100 -4.06 7.49 -15.87
C GLN A 100 -3.50 7.30 -17.29
N GLU A 101 -3.64 6.12 -17.88
CA GLU A 101 -3.45 5.99 -19.32
C GLU A 101 -4.62 6.74 -19.99
N GLU A 102 -4.28 7.64 -20.93
CA GLU A 102 -5.22 8.38 -21.79
C GLU A 102 -6.06 7.45 -22.67
#